data_AF-A0A9E3CQF8-F1
#
_entry.id   AF-A0A9E3CQF8-F1
#
_cell.length_a   1.000
_cell.length_b   1.000
_cell.length_c   1.000
_cell.angle_alpha   90.00
_cell.angle_beta   90.00
_cell.angle_gamma   90.00
#
_symmetry.space_group_name_H-M   'P 1'
#
loop_
_entity.id
_entity.type
_entity.pdbx_description
1 polymer ?
#
loop_
_entity_poly.entity_id
_entity_poly.type
_entity_poly.pdbx_seq_one_letter_code
_entity_poly.pdbx_strand_id
1 'polypeptide(L)'
;LKCGTIAAALMGDPNASIPTPEPVHYRPMFGAFGKALGSSAVTFVSTAALEAGSCAGLDRRIVAASGIRAIGKAQMVHNAACPVIEVDPETYEVRADGELLTCEPATVLPMAQRYFLF
;
A
#
# COMPACT_ATOMS: atom_id res chain seq x y z
N LEU A 1 -7.84 -8.82 -5.20
CA LEU A 1 -8.75 -9.43 -4.20
C LEU A 1 -8.65 -8.67 -2.89
N LYS A 2 -9.74 -8.57 -2.13
CA LYS A 2 -9.77 -8.03 -0.77
C LYS A 2 -10.49 -9.04 0.12
N CYS A 3 -9.80 -9.60 1.11
CA CYS A 3 -10.33 -10.60 2.04
C CYS A 3 -11.07 -11.77 1.33
N GLY A 4 -10.53 -12.25 0.21
CA GLY A 4 -11.10 -13.36 -0.57
C GLY A 4 -12.05 -12.96 -1.71
N THR A 5 -12.48 -11.70 -1.82
CA THR A 5 -13.44 -11.24 -2.85
C THR A 5 -12.79 -10.29 -3.86
N ILE A 6 -13.24 -10.29 -5.11
CA ILE A 6 -12.78 -9.30 -6.11
C ILE A 6 -13.41 -7.94 -5.77
N ALA A 7 -12.57 -6.96 -5.44
CA ALA A 7 -12.99 -5.59 -5.12
C ALA A 7 -12.84 -4.64 -6.31
N ALA A 8 -11.87 -4.88 -7.19
CA ALA A 8 -11.67 -4.15 -8.43
C ALA A 8 -10.97 -5.04 -9.46
N ALA A 9 -11.21 -4.77 -10.74
CA ALA A 9 -10.59 -5.45 -11.87
C ALA A 9 -10.55 -4.52 -13.10
N LEU A 10 -9.61 -4.80 -14.02
CA LEU A 10 -9.70 -4.28 -15.40
C LEU A 10 -10.91 -4.94 -16.06
N MET A 11 -11.86 -4.13 -16.54
CA MET A 11 -13.11 -4.60 -17.09
C MET A 11 -13.54 -3.73 -18.27
N GLY A 12 -13.87 -4.40 -19.38
CA GLY A 12 -14.33 -3.81 -20.62
C GLY A 12 -15.73 -3.19 -20.53
N ASP A 13 -16.36 -3.01 -21.70
CA ASP A 13 -17.74 -2.55 -21.80
C ASP A 13 -18.73 -3.56 -21.16
N PRO A 14 -19.51 -3.16 -20.13
CA PRO A 14 -20.51 -4.03 -19.52
C PRO A 14 -21.64 -4.49 -20.44
N ASN A 15 -21.88 -3.80 -21.55
CA ASN A 15 -22.92 -4.15 -22.54
C ASN A 15 -22.37 -4.98 -23.72
N ALA A 16 -21.07 -5.30 -23.74
CA ALA A 16 -20.50 -6.16 -24.76
C ALA A 16 -20.86 -7.64 -24.53
N SER A 17 -20.60 -8.48 -25.53
CA SER A 17 -20.94 -9.92 -25.48
C SER A 17 -20.09 -10.74 -24.50
N ILE A 18 -18.89 -10.26 -24.15
CA ILE A 18 -17.93 -10.86 -23.20
C ILE A 18 -17.19 -9.71 -22.48
N PRO A 19 -16.42 -9.92 -21.38
CA PRO A 19 -15.90 -8.82 -20.54
C PRO A 19 -14.62 -8.13 -21.03
N THR A 20 -14.03 -8.59 -22.14
CA THR A 20 -12.75 -8.12 -22.69
C THR A 20 -12.81 -6.99 -23.74
N PRO A 21 -13.93 -6.67 -24.42
CA PRO A 21 -14.00 -5.57 -25.38
C PRO A 21 -13.85 -4.20 -24.71
N GLU A 22 -13.17 -3.30 -25.40
CA GLU A 22 -12.90 -1.94 -24.95
C GLU A 22 -14.18 -1.11 -24.68
N PRO A 23 -14.15 -0.10 -23.80
CA PRO A 23 -12.98 0.40 -23.06
C PRO A 23 -12.69 -0.40 -21.78
N VAL A 24 -11.47 -0.94 -21.68
CA VAL A 24 -10.97 -1.65 -20.51
C VAL A 24 -10.28 -0.66 -19.56
N HIS A 25 -10.89 -0.49 -18.39
CA HIS A 25 -10.28 0.27 -17.30
C HIS A 25 -10.63 -0.37 -15.95
N TYR A 26 -9.98 0.07 -14.88
CA TYR A 26 -10.33 -0.41 -13.55
C TYR A 26 -11.76 0.00 -13.19
N ARG A 27 -12.57 -0.99 -12.76
CA ARG A 27 -13.92 -0.79 -12.25
C ARG A 27 -14.08 -1.45 -10.88
N PRO A 28 -14.86 -0.87 -9.95
CA PRO A 28 -15.25 -1.56 -8.72
C PRO A 28 -16.06 -2.82 -9.03
N MET A 29 -15.80 -3.89 -8.30
CA MET A 29 -16.48 -5.19 -8.44
C MET A 29 -17.36 -5.45 -7.22
N PHE A 30 -18.08 -6.58 -7.18
CA PHE A 30 -19.06 -6.88 -6.12
C PHE A 30 -18.52 -6.74 -4.69
N GLY A 31 -17.23 -7.02 -4.44
CA GLY A 31 -16.61 -6.84 -3.13
C GLY A 31 -16.48 -5.38 -2.66
N ALA A 32 -16.79 -4.41 -3.51
CA ALA A 32 -16.78 -2.98 -3.21
C ALA A 32 -18.19 -2.39 -3.01
N PHE A 33 -19.26 -3.20 -3.01
CA PHE A 33 -20.63 -2.70 -2.92
C PHE A 33 -21.40 -3.27 -1.73
N GLY A 34 -22.36 -2.47 -1.24
CA GLY A 34 -23.31 -2.85 -0.19
C GLY A 34 -22.63 -3.46 1.04
N LYS A 35 -23.27 -4.50 1.61
CA LYS A 35 -22.74 -5.21 2.79
C LYS A 35 -21.48 -6.03 2.50
N ALA A 36 -21.20 -6.37 1.23
CA ALA A 36 -19.99 -7.08 0.85
C ALA A 36 -18.74 -6.23 1.12
N LEU A 37 -18.83 -4.90 0.97
CA LEU A 37 -17.72 -4.00 1.31
C LEU A 37 -17.35 -4.06 2.79
N GLY A 38 -18.35 -4.23 3.67
CA GLY A 38 -18.13 -4.38 5.11
C GLY A 38 -17.41 -5.68 5.47
N SER A 39 -17.85 -6.81 4.88
CA SER A 39 -17.28 -8.14 5.13
C SER A 39 -15.93 -8.37 4.43
N SER A 40 -15.67 -7.70 3.30
CA SER A 40 -14.41 -7.81 2.55
C SER A 40 -13.35 -6.79 2.98
N ALA A 41 -13.53 -6.09 4.11
CA ALA A 41 -12.59 -5.09 4.61
C ALA A 41 -12.38 -5.17 6.13
N VAL A 42 -11.32 -4.52 6.60
CA VAL A 42 -11.03 -4.36 8.02
C VAL A 42 -10.80 -2.89 8.34
N THR A 43 -11.16 -2.47 9.55
CA THR A 43 -10.78 -1.17 10.12
C THR A 43 -9.81 -1.42 11.25
N PHE A 44 -8.60 -0.88 11.13
CA PHE A 44 -7.61 -0.93 12.21
C PHE A 44 -7.89 0.19 13.22
N VAL A 45 -7.87 -0.16 14.51
CA VAL A 45 -8.09 0.78 15.63
C VAL A 45 -7.01 0.58 16.70
N SER A 46 -6.88 1.53 17.63
CA SER A 46 -6.07 1.31 18.82
C SER A 46 -6.73 0.28 19.74
N THR A 47 -5.93 -0.45 20.51
CA THR A 47 -6.45 -1.36 21.54
C THR A 47 -7.39 -0.64 22.50
N ALA A 48 -7.01 0.57 22.94
CA ALA A 48 -7.83 1.38 23.84
C ALA A 48 -9.22 1.73 23.26
N ALA A 49 -9.31 2.07 21.96
CA ALA A 49 -10.58 2.38 21.33
C ALA A 49 -11.49 1.16 21.16
N LEU A 50 -10.89 -0.02 20.95
CA LEU A 50 -11.63 -1.28 20.90
C LEU A 50 -12.17 -1.65 22.29
N GLU A 51 -11.34 -1.54 23.32
CA GLU A 51 -11.70 -1.84 24.72
C GLU A 51 -12.74 -0.87 25.30
N ALA A 52 -12.66 0.41 24.93
CA ALA A 52 -13.61 1.43 25.36
C ALA A 52 -14.99 1.31 24.67
N GLY A 53 -15.17 0.39 23.72
CA GLY A 53 -16.41 0.23 22.97
C GLY A 53 -16.70 1.38 21.99
N SER A 54 -15.74 2.29 21.77
CA SER A 54 -15.90 3.49 20.93
C SER A 54 -16.07 3.19 19.44
N CYS A 55 -15.97 1.92 19.04
CA CYS A 55 -16.11 1.46 17.67
C CYS A 55 -17.57 1.03 17.32
N ALA A 56 -18.52 1.24 18.23
CA ALA A 56 -19.93 0.92 18.00
C ALA A 56 -20.46 1.65 16.76
N GLY A 57 -21.24 0.95 15.93
CA GLY A 57 -21.81 1.49 14.69
C GLY A 57 -20.92 1.36 13.45
N LEU A 58 -19.72 0.77 13.57
CA LEU A 58 -18.91 0.40 12.41
C LEU A 58 -19.30 -0.98 11.89
N ASP A 59 -19.56 -1.07 10.59
CA ASP A 59 -20.00 -2.31 9.93
C ASP A 59 -18.83 -3.24 9.49
N ARG A 60 -17.60 -2.73 9.47
CA ARG A 60 -16.41 -3.51 9.07
C ARG A 60 -15.88 -4.33 10.23
N ARG A 61 -15.18 -5.41 9.92
CA ARG A 61 -14.39 -6.15 10.92
C ARG A 61 -13.35 -5.21 11.54
N ILE A 62 -13.42 -5.05 12.86
CA ILE A 62 -12.47 -4.22 13.62
C ILE A 62 -11.27 -5.06 14.04
N VAL A 63 -10.06 -4.51 13.89
CA VAL A 63 -8.80 -5.16 14.28
C VAL A 63 -7.98 -4.19 15.11
N ALA A 64 -7.65 -4.56 16.34
CA ALA A 64 -6.74 -3.76 17.17
C ALA A 64 -5.30 -3.89 16.65
N ALA A 65 -4.64 -2.75 16.43
CA ALA A 65 -3.22 -2.72 16.13
C ALA A 65 -2.41 -3.07 17.39
N SER A 66 -1.42 -3.95 17.26
CA SER A 66 -0.59 -4.44 18.36
C SER A 66 0.86 -4.68 17.92
N GLY A 67 1.77 -4.93 18.88
CA GLY A 67 3.17 -5.26 18.58
C GLY A 67 4.06 -4.09 18.15
N ILE A 68 3.52 -2.87 18.08
CA ILE A 68 4.21 -1.67 17.53
C ILE A 68 5.46 -1.27 18.32
N ARG A 69 5.46 -1.49 19.65
CA ARG A 69 6.58 -1.13 20.54
C ARG A 69 7.65 -2.22 20.66
N ALA A 70 7.39 -3.41 20.14
CA ALA A 70 8.28 -4.57 20.23
C ALA A 70 9.15 -4.76 18.98
N ILE A 71 8.99 -3.91 17.98
CA ILE A 71 9.72 -3.97 16.71
C ILE A 71 10.63 -2.75 16.55
N GLY A 72 11.74 -2.95 15.83
CA GLY A 72 12.70 -1.93 15.45
C GLY A 72 13.29 -2.26 14.07
N LYS A 73 14.46 -1.69 13.74
CA LYS A 73 15.07 -1.84 12.41
C LYS A 73 15.35 -3.31 12.05
N ALA A 74 15.72 -4.13 13.03
CA ALA A 74 16.06 -5.54 12.84
C ALA A 74 14.89 -6.40 12.32
N GLN A 75 13.64 -6.01 12.55
CA GLN A 75 12.45 -6.76 12.12
C GLN A 75 11.99 -6.38 10.71
N MET A 76 12.67 -5.44 10.04
CA MET A 76 12.39 -5.09 8.65
C MET A 76 12.89 -6.20 7.72
N VAL A 77 11.97 -7.01 7.20
CA VAL A 77 12.27 -8.13 6.31
C VAL A 77 13.03 -7.62 5.08
N HIS A 78 14.19 -8.23 4.81
CA HIS A 78 15.15 -7.85 3.76
C HIS A 78 15.79 -6.46 3.88
N ASN A 79 15.47 -5.67 4.90
CA ASN A 79 15.82 -4.24 4.98
C ASN A 79 16.29 -3.82 6.39
N ALA A 80 17.01 -4.69 7.09
CA ALA A 80 17.39 -4.50 8.49
C ALA A 80 18.74 -3.77 8.71
N ALA A 81 19.43 -3.31 7.66
CA ALA A 81 20.75 -2.69 7.77
C ALA A 81 20.75 -1.40 8.62
N CYS A 82 21.77 -1.23 9.45
CA CYS A 82 22.01 -0.05 10.27
C CYS A 82 23.45 0.48 10.05
N PRO A 83 23.76 1.02 8.87
CA PRO A 83 25.08 1.61 8.62
C PRO A 83 25.28 2.89 9.45
N VAL A 84 26.54 3.27 9.66
CA VAL A 84 26.87 4.60 10.16
C VAL A 84 26.66 5.60 9.02
N ILE A 85 25.65 6.45 9.16
CA ILE A 85 25.33 7.48 8.18
C ILE A 85 25.93 8.82 8.62
N GLU A 86 26.72 9.42 7.73
CA GLU A 86 27.31 10.74 7.90
C GLU A 86 26.82 11.66 6.78
N VAL A 87 26.53 12.92 7.12
CA VAL A 87 26.10 13.95 6.18
C VAL A 87 26.96 15.18 6.41
N ASP A 88 27.67 15.61 5.37
CA ASP A 88 28.43 16.85 5.42
C ASP A 88 27.49 18.08 5.42
N PRO A 89 27.59 19.00 6.39
CA PRO A 89 26.64 20.09 6.54
C PRO A 89 26.78 21.21 5.49
N GLU A 90 27.90 21.27 4.76
CA GLU A 90 28.18 22.31 3.76
C GLU A 90 27.93 21.81 2.33
N THR A 91 28.35 20.58 2.03
CA THR A 91 28.32 19.98 0.70
C THR A 91 27.15 19.03 0.49
N TYR A 92 26.53 18.55 1.58
CA TYR A 92 25.48 17.54 1.59
C TYR A 92 25.90 16.16 1.04
N GLU A 93 27.20 15.88 0.97
CA GLU A 93 27.69 14.52 0.72
C GLU A 93 27.17 13.56 1.80
N VAL A 94 26.62 12.43 1.37
CA VAL A 94 26.12 11.39 2.26
C VAL A 94 27.07 10.19 2.18
N ARG A 95 27.52 9.70 3.33
CA ARG A 95 28.35 8.49 3.43
C ARG A 95 27.68 7.42 4.28
N ALA A 96 27.80 6.17 3.87
CA ALA A 96 27.49 5.00 4.70
C ALA A 96 28.77 4.22 4.95
N ASP A 97 29.12 4.01 6.22
CA ASP A 97 30.34 3.29 6.61
C ASP A 97 31.62 3.84 5.91
N GLY A 98 31.65 5.17 5.72
CA GLY A 98 32.72 5.92 5.04
C GLY A 98 32.61 5.99 3.50
N GLU A 99 31.77 5.17 2.88
CA GLU A 99 31.58 5.12 1.42
C GLU A 99 30.60 6.22 0.96
N LEU A 100 31.00 7.01 -0.04
CA LEU A 100 30.16 8.06 -0.63
C LEU A 100 28.97 7.44 -1.38
N LEU A 101 27.76 7.81 -0.98
CA LEU A 101 26.53 7.41 -1.64
C LEU A 101 26.14 8.45 -2.67
N THR A 102 26.31 8.11 -3.95
CA THR A 102 25.90 8.97 -5.06
C THR A 102 25.39 8.13 -6.22
N CYS A 103 24.57 8.73 -7.07
CA CYS A 103 24.16 8.14 -8.33
C CYS A 103 23.82 9.23 -9.35
N GLU A 104 24.04 8.92 -10.63
CA GLU A 104 23.62 9.80 -11.71
C GLU A 104 22.09 9.78 -11.85
N PRO A 105 21.47 10.92 -12.19
CA PRO A 105 20.04 10.97 -12.43
C PRO A 105 19.67 10.17 -13.69
N ALA A 106 18.62 9.33 -13.58
CA ALA A 106 18.08 8.64 -14.74
C ALA A 106 17.26 9.60 -15.62
N THR A 107 17.51 9.62 -16.93
CA THR A 107 16.77 10.45 -17.90
C THR A 107 15.49 9.79 -18.39
N VAL A 108 15.37 8.47 -18.28
CA VAL A 108 14.21 7.65 -18.66
C VAL A 108 14.05 6.50 -17.68
N LEU A 109 12.81 6.15 -17.33
CA LEU A 109 12.50 5.04 -16.41
C LEU A 109 11.58 3.99 -17.05
N PRO A 110 11.70 2.70 -16.67
CA PRO A 110 10.69 1.70 -16.98
C PRO A 110 9.38 2.02 -16.22
N MET A 111 8.30 1.33 -16.58
CA MET A 111 6.98 1.53 -15.95
C MET A 111 6.47 2.99 -15.99
N ALA A 112 6.84 3.75 -17.03
CA ALA A 112 6.44 5.15 -17.22
C ALA A 112 5.63 5.32 -18.53
N GLN A 113 6.13 6.11 -19.49
CA GLN A 113 5.46 6.52 -20.74
C GLN A 113 4.81 5.38 -21.56
N ARG A 114 5.27 4.13 -21.40
CA ARG A 114 4.69 2.97 -22.09
C ARG A 114 3.29 2.59 -21.59
N TYR A 115 2.98 2.83 -20.32
CA TYR A 115 1.81 2.24 -19.65
C TYR A 115 0.71 3.24 -19.29
N PHE A 116 1.04 4.53 -19.23
CA PHE A 116 0.10 5.57 -18.83
C PHE A 116 -0.27 6.43 -20.03
N LEU A 117 -1.57 6.70 -20.18
CA LEU A 117 -2.07 7.58 -21.24
C LEU A 117 -1.59 9.03 -21.05
N PHE A 118 -1.41 9.43 -19.79
CA PHE A 118 -0.91 10.73 -19.37
C PHE A 118 -0.04 10.56 -18.13
#